data_AF-A0A3N5YNP8-F1
#
_entry.id   AF-A0A3N5YNP8-F1
#
_cell.length_a   1.000
_cell.length_b   1.000
_cell.length_c   1.000
_cell.angle_alpha   90.00
_cell.angle_beta   90.00
_cell.angle_gamma   90.00
#
_symmetry.space_group_name_H-M   'P 1'
#
loop_
_entity.id
_entity.type
_entity.pdbx_description
1 polymer ?
#
loop_
_entity_poly.entity_id
_entity_poly.type
_entity_poly.pdbx_seq_one_letter_code
_entity_poly.pdbx_strand_id
1 'polypeptide(L)'
;MKKAKPWFWVLLIALAVLPAASPAQTAFVSDEFEITLRTGPAGDRKIIALIKSASPLEIREKGDEWSLVRTPDGKEGWVLNRYVTTRPPSARVLG
;
A
#
# COMPACT_ATOMS: atom_id res chain seq x y z
N MET A 1 -1.47 44.20 45.70
CA MET A 1 -1.57 43.17 44.63
C MET A 1 -3.00 42.64 44.60
N LYS A 2 -3.80 42.96 43.57
CA LYS A 2 -5.21 42.52 43.50
C LYS A 2 -5.26 41.04 43.11
N LYS A 3 -5.77 40.18 44.00
CA LYS A 3 -5.88 38.73 43.75
C LYS A 3 -6.79 38.49 42.55
N ALA A 4 -6.31 37.74 41.56
CA ALA A 4 -7.13 37.33 40.43
C ALA A 4 -8.34 36.54 40.96
N LYS A 5 -9.51 36.98 40.54
CA LYS A 5 -10.80 36.50 41.02
C LYS A 5 -10.99 35.06 40.45
N PRO A 6 -11.56 34.10 41.20
CA PRO A 6 -11.54 32.67 40.83
C PRO A 6 -12.15 32.35 39.45
N TRP A 7 -13.14 33.12 39.01
CA TRP A 7 -13.71 33.03 37.65
C TRP A 7 -12.68 33.26 36.53
N PHE A 8 -11.64 34.06 36.77
CA PHE A 8 -10.57 34.32 35.80
C PHE A 8 -9.77 33.05 35.54
N TRP A 9 -9.50 32.26 36.59
CA TRP A 9 -8.81 30.98 36.48
C TRP A 9 -9.67 29.90 35.85
N VAL A 10 -10.97 29.88 36.15
CA VAL A 10 -11.92 28.97 35.50
C VAL A 10 -11.99 29.24 33.99
N LEU A 11 -12.01 30.51 33.58
CA LEU A 11 -12.01 30.89 32.17
C LEU A 11 -10.71 30.51 31.46
N LEU A 12 -9.56 30.65 32.15
CA LEU A 12 -8.25 30.34 31.61
C LEU A 12 -8.04 28.83 31.42
N ILE A 13 -8.55 28.02 32.36
CA ILE A 13 -8.55 26.55 32.24
C ILE A 13 -9.49 26.10 31.13
N ALA A 14 -10.67 26.71 30.99
CA ALA A 14 -11.61 26.38 29.91
C ALA A 14 -11.03 26.66 28.51
N LEU A 15 -10.20 27.70 28.37
CA LEU A 15 -9.55 28.04 27.10
C LEU A 15 -8.38 27.09 26.76
N ALA A 16 -7.75 26.48 27.77
CA ALA A 16 -6.65 25.53 27.59
C ALA A 16 -7.10 24.12 27.17
N VAL A 17 -8.38 23.78 27.31
CA VAL A 17 -8.96 22.46 26.99
C VAL A 17 -9.78 22.53 25.69
N LEU A 18 -9.40 23.40 24.75
CA LEU A 18 -9.98 23.35 23.42
C LEU A 18 -9.39 22.15 22.66
N PRO A 19 -10.21 21.19 22.20
CA PRO A 19 -9.72 20.10 21.37
C PRO A 19 -9.18 20.67 20.05
N ALA A 20 -7.90 20.46 19.79
CA ALA A 20 -7.30 20.75 18.50
C ALA A 20 -7.82 19.73 17.47
N ALA A 21 -8.80 20.12 16.65
CA ALA A 21 -9.22 19.32 15.52
C ALA A 21 -8.05 19.24 14.52
N SER A 22 -7.46 18.05 14.35
CA SER A 22 -6.48 17.83 13.28
C SER A 22 -7.22 17.75 11.94
N PRO A 23 -6.76 18.45 10.89
CA PRO A 23 -7.40 18.36 9.58
C PRO A 23 -7.29 16.93 9.04
N ALA A 24 -8.42 16.36 8.60
CA ALA A 24 -8.42 15.10 7.89
C ALA A 24 -7.81 15.31 6.50
N GLN A 25 -6.76 14.54 6.18
CA GLN A 25 -6.13 14.57 4.86
C GLN A 25 -6.78 13.53 3.95
N THR A 26 -7.23 13.96 2.78
CA THR A 26 -7.66 13.05 1.70
C THR A 26 -6.43 12.52 0.99
N ALA A 27 -6.31 11.20 0.85
CA ALA A 27 -5.23 10.51 0.14
C ALA A 27 -5.77 9.73 -1.06
N PHE A 28 -4.91 9.47 -2.05
CA PHE A 28 -5.22 8.71 -3.27
C PHE A 28 -4.39 7.42 -3.33
N VAL A 29 -4.88 6.44 -4.09
CA VAL A 29 -4.11 5.23 -4.41
C VAL A 29 -3.04 5.59 -5.43
N SER A 30 -1.78 5.26 -5.13
CA SER A 30 -0.66 5.47 -6.06
C SER A 30 -0.76 4.52 -7.26
N ASP A 31 -0.35 4.99 -8.43
CA ASP A 31 -0.16 4.15 -9.63
C ASP A 31 1.07 3.23 -9.51
N GLU A 32 2.04 3.59 -8.65
CA GLU A 32 3.17 2.73 -8.34
C GLU A 32 2.74 1.64 -7.34
N PHE A 33 2.63 0.41 -7.84
CA PHE A 33 2.21 -0.76 -7.08
C PHE A 33 3.20 -1.90 -7.30
N GLU A 34 3.50 -2.66 -6.24
CA GLU A 34 4.39 -3.82 -6.32
C GLU A 34 3.69 -5.08 -5.80
N ILE A 35 4.02 -6.23 -6.41
CA ILE A 35 3.57 -7.54 -5.95
C ILE A 35 4.73 -8.38 -5.45
N THR A 36 4.41 -9.37 -4.62
CA THR A 36 5.41 -10.29 -4.07
C THR A 36 5.63 -11.48 -4.99
N LEU A 37 6.90 -11.81 -5.24
CA LEU A 37 7.34 -13.08 -5.80
C LEU A 37 7.74 -13.99 -4.64
N ARG A 38 7.12 -15.16 -4.53
CA ARG A 38 7.32 -16.09 -3.41
C ARG A 38 7.96 -17.40 -3.84
N THR A 39 8.56 -18.12 -2.90
CA THR A 39 9.14 -19.45 -3.15
C THR A 39 8.10 -20.55 -3.39
N GLY A 40 6.82 -20.32 -3.08
CA GLY A 40 5.75 -21.31 -3.23
C GLY A 40 4.35 -20.67 -3.30
N PRO A 41 3.32 -21.45 -3.68
CA PRO A 41 1.94 -20.99 -3.85
C PRO A 41 1.17 -20.92 -2.51
N ALA A 42 1.68 -20.15 -1.55
CA ALA A 42 0.97 -19.90 -0.29
C ALA A 42 1.42 -18.59 0.37
N GLY A 43 0.57 -18.03 1.23
CA GLY A 43 0.81 -16.73 1.87
C GLY A 43 1.97 -16.70 2.86
N ASP A 44 2.31 -17.86 3.44
CA ASP A 44 3.39 -18.07 4.40
C ASP A 44 4.76 -18.32 3.75
N ARG A 45 4.81 -18.39 2.41
CA ARG A 45 6.05 -18.65 1.68
C ARG A 45 6.94 -17.42 1.64
N LYS A 46 8.26 -17.68 1.68
CA LYS A 46 9.29 -16.65 1.68
C LYS A 46 9.17 -15.78 0.42
N ILE A 47 9.19 -14.46 0.62
CA ILE A 47 9.26 -13.48 -0.46
C ILE A 47 10.72 -13.40 -0.94
N ILE A 48 10.93 -13.50 -2.24
CA ILE A 48 12.25 -13.46 -2.88
C ILE A 48 12.46 -12.24 -3.77
N ALA A 49 11.38 -11.56 -4.17
CA ALA A 49 11.44 -10.29 -4.87
C ALA A 49 10.12 -9.51 -4.75
N LEU A 50 10.21 -8.21 -5.03
CA LEU A 50 9.06 -7.35 -5.34
C LEU A 50 9.08 -7.07 -6.84
N ILE A 51 7.91 -7.09 -7.47
CA ILE A 51 7.72 -6.89 -8.91
C ILE A 51 6.85 -5.66 -9.10
N LYS A 52 7.36 -4.66 -9.82
CA LYS A 52 6.61 -3.44 -10.14
C LYS A 52 5.44 -3.71 -11.08
N SER A 53 4.38 -2.92 -10.93
CA SER A 53 3.24 -2.90 -11.85
C SER A 53 3.72 -2.72 -13.30
N ALA A 54 2.99 -3.33 -14.24
CA ALA A 54 3.33 -3.37 -15.67
C ALA A 54 4.67 -4.04 -16.05
N SER A 55 5.40 -4.64 -15.10
CA SER A 55 6.57 -5.48 -15.42
C SER A 55 6.12 -6.70 -16.24
N PRO A 56 6.80 -7.02 -17.34
CA PRO A 56 6.49 -8.21 -18.12
C PRO A 56 6.90 -9.47 -17.33
N LEU A 57 6.01 -10.47 -17.31
CA LEU A 57 6.22 -11.75 -16.65
C LEU A 57 5.96 -12.87 -17.65
N GLU A 58 6.79 -13.91 -17.63
CA GLU A 58 6.54 -15.13 -18.40
C GLU A 58 5.90 -16.17 -17.48
N ILE A 59 4.65 -16.53 -17.76
CA ILE A 59 3.92 -17.57 -17.00
C ILE A 59 4.46 -18.95 -17.40
N ARG A 60 4.99 -19.70 -16.42
CA ARG A 60 5.47 -21.07 -16.58
C ARG A 60 4.43 -22.11 -16.22
N GLU A 61 3.68 -21.86 -15.15
CA GLU A 61 2.60 -22.72 -14.68
C GLU A 61 1.46 -21.85 -14.18
N LYS A 62 0.23 -22.26 -14.49
CA LYS A 62 -0.99 -21.59 -14.04
C LYS A 62 -1.78 -22.54 -13.15
N GLY A 63 -1.86 -22.21 -11.87
CA GLY A 63 -2.76 -22.84 -10.92
C GLY A 63 -4.02 -22.00 -10.71
N ASP A 64 -4.82 -22.38 -9.71
CA ASP A 64 -6.11 -21.73 -9.42
C ASP A 64 -5.92 -20.33 -8.82
N GLU A 65 -5.14 -20.23 -7.74
CA GLU A 65 -4.88 -18.95 -7.06
C GLU A 65 -3.50 -18.35 -7.38
N TRP A 66 -2.56 -19.19 -7.79
CA TRP A 66 -1.16 -18.83 -7.99
C TRP A 66 -0.66 -19.24 -9.36
N SER A 67 0.29 -18.48 -9.89
CA SER A 67 1.03 -18.83 -11.10
C SER A 67 2.52 -18.80 -10.82
N LEU A 68 3.24 -19.79 -11.34
CA LEU A 68 4.69 -19.77 -11.42
C LEU A 68 5.08 -18.87 -12.59
N VAL A 69 5.93 -17.88 -12.32
CA VAL A 69 6.37 -16.90 -13.32
C VAL A 69 7.88 -16.76 -13.31
N ARG A 70 8.42 -16.31 -14.44
CA ARG A 70 9.81 -15.84 -14.56
C ARG A 70 9.83 -14.36 -14.88
N THR A 71 10.66 -13.62 -14.16
CA THR A 71 10.90 -12.18 -14.35
C THR A 71 12.01 -11.93 -15.38
N PRO A 72 12.15 -10.69 -15.90
CA PRO A 72 13.19 -10.37 -16.89
C PRO A 72 14.63 -10.51 -16.37
N ASP A 73 14.84 -10.38 -15.07
CA ASP A 73 16.12 -10.63 -14.39
C ASP A 73 16.36 -12.13 -14.10
N GLY A 74 15.50 -13.02 -14.61
CA GLY A 74 15.67 -14.47 -14.56
C GLY A 74 15.22 -15.13 -13.25
N LYS A 75 14.65 -14.38 -12.29
CA LYS A 75 14.11 -14.98 -11.06
C LYS A 75 12.82 -15.73 -11.38
N GLU A 76 12.63 -16.85 -10.70
CA GLU A 76 11.46 -17.71 -10.84
C GLU A 76 10.78 -17.90 -9.50
N GLY A 77 9.45 -17.83 -9.48
CA GLY A 77 8.67 -17.96 -8.27
C GLY A 77 7.18 -17.74 -8.48
N TRP A 78 6.43 -17.76 -7.38
CA TRP A 78 4.96 -17.77 -7.38
C TRP A 78 4.39 -16.39 -7.10
N VAL A 79 3.39 -16.01 -7.89
CA VAL A 79 2.61 -14.78 -7.74
C VAL A 79 1.12 -15.10 -7.69
N LEU A 80 0.33 -14.24 -7.03
CA LEU A 80 -1.12 -14.37 -6.99
C LEU A 80 -1.74 -14.01 -8.34
N ASN A 81 -2.62 -14.87 -8.85
CA ASN A 81 -3.27 -14.72 -10.15
C ASN A 81 -4.05 -13.41 -10.29
N ARG A 82 -4.63 -12.91 -9.20
CA ARG A 82 -5.39 -11.64 -9.17
C ARG A 82 -4.60 -10.40 -9.60
N TYR A 83 -3.28 -10.48 -9.64
CA TYR A 83 -2.41 -9.37 -10.06
C TYR A 83 -1.78 -9.57 -11.43
N VAL A 84 -2.03 -10.71 -12.08
CA VAL A 84 -1.43 -11.05 -13.37
C VAL A 84 -2.51 -11.00 -14.44
N THR A 85 -2.22 -10.30 -15.54
CA THR A 85 -3.12 -10.20 -16.69
C THR A 85 -2.34 -10.44 -17.98
N THR A 86 -2.99 -11.10 -18.94
CA THR A 86 -2.43 -11.30 -20.29
C THR A 86 -2.71 -10.12 -21.23
N ARG A 87 -3.50 -9.14 -20.78
CA ARG A 87 -3.77 -7.92 -21.53
C ARG A 87 -2.84 -6.80 -21.07
N PRO A 88 -2.32 -5.96 -21.98
CA PRO A 88 -1.57 -4.77 -21.61
C PRO A 88 -2.38 -3.89 -20.64
N PRO A 89 -1.80 -3.45 -19.50
CA PRO A 89 -2.47 -2.51 -18.61
C PRO A 89 -2.79 -1.19 -19.34
N SER A 90 -3.96 -0.62 -19.09
CA SER A 90 -4.41 0.66 -19.68
C SER A 90 -3.45 1.81 -19.39
N ALA A 91 -2.69 1.75 -18.29
CA ALA A 91 -1.65 2.72 -17.94
C ALA A 91 -0.55 2.85 -19.01
N ARG A 92 -0.34 1.82 -19.87
CA ARG A 92 0.60 1.89 -20.99
C ARG A 92 0.01 2.55 -22.24
N VAL A 93 -1.31 2.70 -22.33
CA VAL A 93 -2.03 3.17 -23.52
C VAL A 93 -2.17 4.70 -23.54
N LEU A 94 -1.91 5.38 -22.43
CA LEU A 94 -2.02 6.85 -22.30
C LEU A 94 -0.67 7.59 -22.37
N GLY A 95 0.39 6.92 -22.84
CA GLY A 95 1.73 7.49 -23.03
C GLY A 95 2.01 7.93 -24.45
#